data_AF-A0AA88DXX2-F1
#
_entry.id   AF-A0AA88DXX2-F1
#
_cell.length_a   1.000
_cell.length_b   1.000
_cell.length_c   1.000
_cell.angle_alpha   90.00
_cell.angle_beta   90.00
_cell.angle_gamma   90.00
#
_symmetry.space_group_name_H-M   'P 1'
#
loop_
_entity.id
_entity.type
_entity.pdbx_description
1 polymer ?
#
loop_
_entity_poly.entity_id
_entity_poly.type
_entity_poly.pdbx_seq_one_letter_code
_entity_poly.pdbx_strand_id
1 'polypeptide(L)'
;MNRFGSTPRHDENFQAAPNEQGEDDDMVARAVVAMINSRRNRRRVPQPMHDSILTGSMRVEEILNGHQDVIQGMISMKSSTFIALSNLLGSRELLTPTNHMNVNEQLFIFLAICSQGATNRHVSYLFQHSQETTSRWFFRVLKVICALKDEFIRPPDYTTVQPLIIEHEGKYRPWFDVR
;
A
#
# COMPACT_ATOMS: atom_id res chain seq x y z
N MET A 1 -20.41 -52.83 96.56
CA MET A 1 -20.13 -51.52 95.94
C MET A 1 -18.71 -51.59 95.39
N ASN A 2 -18.36 -51.34 94.13
CA ASN A 2 -19.10 -50.93 92.93
C ASN A 2 -18.38 -51.55 91.71
N ARG A 3 -19.14 -51.81 90.64
CA ARG A 3 -18.72 -52.55 89.45
C ARG A 3 -17.88 -51.71 88.48
N PHE A 4 -17.09 -52.43 87.69
CA PHE A 4 -16.47 -52.05 86.43
C PHE A 4 -17.28 -51.08 85.58
N GLY A 5 -16.59 -50.06 85.04
CA GLY A 5 -17.06 -49.18 83.99
C GLY A 5 -15.86 -48.68 83.19
N SER A 6 -15.65 -49.29 82.03
CA SER A 6 -14.73 -48.86 80.98
C SER A 6 -15.36 -47.72 80.18
N THR A 7 -14.57 -46.71 79.78
CA THR A 7 -14.45 -46.22 78.39
C THR A 7 -13.32 -45.19 78.27
N PRO A 8 -12.75 -45.00 77.06
CA PRO A 8 -11.39 -44.50 76.83
C PRO A 8 -11.33 -43.04 76.37
N ARG A 9 -10.08 -42.54 76.33
CA ARG A 9 -9.62 -41.28 75.73
C ARG A 9 -10.31 -40.99 74.39
N HIS A 10 -10.85 -39.78 74.26
CA HIS A 10 -11.02 -39.13 72.97
C HIS A 10 -9.83 -38.18 72.77
N ASP A 11 -8.78 -38.69 72.15
CA ASP A 11 -7.79 -37.85 71.49
C ASP A 11 -8.45 -37.28 70.23
N GLU A 12 -8.34 -35.96 70.08
CA GLU A 12 -8.75 -35.22 68.90
C GLU A 12 -7.99 -35.75 67.69
N ASN A 13 -8.71 -36.35 66.74
CA ASN A 13 -8.21 -36.51 65.38
C ASN A 13 -9.25 -35.92 64.44
N PHE A 14 -9.19 -34.60 64.29
CA PHE A 14 -9.84 -33.88 63.20
C PHE A 14 -9.06 -34.22 61.93
N GLN A 15 -9.39 -35.36 61.33
CA GLN A 15 -8.86 -35.72 60.03
C GLN A 15 -9.54 -34.78 59.02
N ALA A 16 -8.83 -33.70 58.66
CA ALA A 16 -9.24 -32.82 57.58
C ALA A 16 -9.43 -33.68 56.33
N ALA A 17 -10.67 -33.74 55.85
CA ALA A 17 -10.97 -34.32 54.54
C ALA A 17 -10.08 -33.61 53.49
N PRO A 18 -9.56 -34.34 52.49
CA PRO A 18 -8.89 -33.70 51.36
C PRO A 18 -9.85 -32.68 50.76
N ASN A 19 -9.37 -31.45 50.60
CA ASN A 19 -10.14 -30.37 50.02
C ASN A 19 -10.31 -30.63 48.51
N GLU A 20 -11.28 -31.49 48.15
CA GLU A 20 -11.58 -31.91 46.77
C GLU A 20 -12.12 -30.76 45.91
N GLN A 21 -12.46 -29.60 46.50
CA GLN A 21 -12.89 -28.41 45.76
C GLN A 21 -11.77 -27.71 44.96
N GLY A 22 -10.49 -28.05 45.18
CA GLY A 22 -9.37 -27.37 44.51
C GLY A 22 -9.11 -27.77 43.06
N GLU A 23 -9.53 -28.97 42.65
CA GLU A 23 -9.24 -29.51 41.30
C GLU A 23 -10.21 -28.97 40.24
N ASP A 24 -11.50 -28.83 40.60
CA ASP A 24 -12.52 -28.27 39.71
C ASP A 24 -12.29 -26.77 39.46
N ASP A 25 -11.88 -26.03 40.49
CA ASP A 25 -11.53 -24.61 40.37
C ASP A 25 -10.27 -24.41 39.52
N ASP A 26 -9.27 -25.29 39.60
CA ASP A 26 -8.10 -25.28 38.71
C ASP A 26 -8.49 -25.61 37.26
N MET A 27 -9.38 -26.58 37.05
CA MET A 27 -9.90 -26.91 35.72
C MET A 27 -10.66 -25.73 35.10
N VAL A 28 -11.50 -25.06 35.88
CA VAL A 28 -12.22 -23.86 35.44
C VAL A 28 -11.25 -22.72 35.17
N ALA A 29 -10.27 -22.50 36.04
CA ALA A 29 -9.22 -21.49 35.83
C ALA A 29 -8.42 -21.76 34.55
N ARG A 30 -8.04 -23.03 34.30
CA ARG A 30 -7.33 -23.46 33.09
C ARG A 30 -8.20 -23.33 31.85
N ALA A 31 -9.49 -23.64 31.93
CA ALA A 31 -10.43 -23.45 30.84
C ALA A 31 -10.63 -21.96 30.51
N VAL A 32 -10.70 -21.09 31.53
CA VAL A 32 -10.79 -19.63 31.37
C VAL A 32 -9.50 -19.08 30.76
N VAL A 33 -8.32 -19.49 31.25
CA VAL A 33 -7.02 -19.11 30.68
C VAL A 33 -6.90 -19.62 29.24
N ALA A 34 -7.30 -20.86 28.96
CA ALA A 34 -7.34 -21.42 27.62
C ALA A 34 -8.29 -20.64 26.71
N MET A 35 -9.49 -20.28 27.16
CA MET A 35 -10.44 -19.46 26.40
C MET A 35 -9.92 -18.03 26.16
N ILE A 36 -9.31 -17.40 27.16
CA ILE A 36 -8.65 -16.08 27.04
C ILE A 36 -7.51 -16.18 26.03
N ASN A 37 -6.67 -17.21 26.12
CA ASN A 37 -5.59 -17.45 25.19
C ASN A 37 -6.10 -17.77 23.79
N SER A 38 -7.15 -18.58 23.62
CA SER A 38 -7.77 -18.85 22.32
C SER A 38 -8.37 -17.59 21.69
N ARG A 39 -8.96 -16.69 22.50
CA ARG A 39 -9.42 -15.38 22.02
C ARG A 39 -8.26 -14.45 21.66
N ARG A 40 -7.19 -14.44 22.46
CA ARG A 40 -5.97 -13.63 22.23
C ARG A 40 -5.11 -14.16 21.09
N ASN A 41 -5.18 -15.46 20.82
CA ASN A 41 -4.47 -16.19 19.77
C ASN A 41 -5.29 -16.34 18.48
N ARG A 42 -6.45 -15.68 18.37
CA ARG A 42 -7.05 -15.30 17.06
C ARG A 42 -6.26 -14.16 16.41
N ARG A 43 -4.94 -14.21 16.48
CA ARG A 43 -4.11 -13.43 15.56
C ARG A 43 -4.36 -14.07 14.21
N ARG A 44 -5.09 -13.37 13.34
CA ARG A 44 -5.20 -13.77 11.94
C ARG A 44 -3.76 -14.02 11.47
N VAL A 45 -3.48 -15.23 10.98
CA VAL A 45 -2.19 -15.50 10.34
C VAL A 45 -2.04 -14.42 9.27
N PRO A 46 -0.95 -13.61 9.28
CA PRO A 46 -0.76 -12.57 8.28
C PRO A 46 -0.82 -13.22 6.90
N GLN A 47 -1.85 -12.87 6.14
CA GLN A 47 -1.98 -13.35 4.76
C GLN A 47 -1.25 -12.36 3.86
N PRO A 48 -0.33 -12.83 2.99
CA PRO A 48 0.30 -11.98 1.98
C PRO A 48 -0.77 -11.27 1.15
N MET A 49 -0.69 -9.95 1.03
CA MET A 49 -1.63 -9.15 0.24
C MET A 49 -1.15 -8.93 -1.20
N HIS A 50 0.16 -9.09 -1.43
CA HIS A 50 0.82 -8.92 -2.73
C HIS A 50 1.51 -10.24 -3.08
N ASP A 51 0.73 -11.18 -3.60
CA ASP A 51 1.13 -12.56 -3.88
C ASP A 51 1.10 -12.90 -5.39
N SER A 52 0.92 -11.90 -6.25
CA SER A 52 0.95 -12.13 -7.70
C SER A 52 2.34 -12.57 -8.15
N ILE A 53 2.36 -13.56 -9.03
CA ILE A 53 3.58 -14.03 -9.71
C ILE A 53 4.22 -12.88 -10.52
N LEU A 54 3.40 -11.97 -11.05
CA LEU A 54 3.89 -10.84 -11.83
C LEU A 54 4.26 -9.68 -10.90
N THR A 55 5.56 -9.46 -10.73
CA THR A 55 6.09 -8.29 -10.03
C THR A 55 5.77 -7.01 -10.80
N GLY A 56 5.87 -5.86 -10.14
CA GLY A 56 5.62 -4.58 -10.81
C GLY A 56 6.57 -4.32 -11.98
N SER A 57 7.85 -4.70 -11.89
CA SER A 57 8.79 -4.59 -13.02
C SER A 57 8.40 -5.48 -14.20
N MET A 58 8.03 -6.74 -13.95
CA MET A 58 7.56 -7.65 -14.99
C MET A 58 6.26 -7.16 -15.63
N ARG A 59 5.36 -6.54 -14.84
CA ARG A 59 4.14 -5.91 -15.36
C ARG A 59 4.45 -4.76 -16.31
N VAL A 60 5.42 -3.92 -15.97
CA VAL A 60 5.83 -2.84 -16.88
C VAL A 60 6.38 -3.39 -18.19
N GLU A 61 7.21 -4.44 -18.13
CA GLU A 61 7.71 -5.10 -19.35
C GLU A 61 6.59 -5.73 -20.19
N GLU A 62 5.63 -6.41 -19.55
CA GLU A 62 4.44 -6.96 -20.22
C GLU A 62 3.67 -5.87 -20.98
N ILE A 63 3.44 -4.73 -20.33
CA ILE A 63 2.68 -3.62 -20.93
C ILE A 63 3.47 -2.95 -22.05
N LEU A 64 4.78 -2.74 -21.87
CA LEU A 64 5.64 -2.11 -22.88
C LEU A 64 5.77 -2.93 -24.16
N ASN A 65 5.80 -4.26 -24.03
CA ASN A 65 5.88 -5.20 -25.14
C ASN A 65 4.51 -5.58 -25.72
N GLY A 66 3.42 -5.10 -25.10
CA GLY A 66 2.05 -5.37 -25.52
C GLY A 66 1.53 -4.42 -26.61
N HIS A 67 0.19 -4.34 -26.70
CA HIS A 67 -0.49 -3.51 -27.67
C HIS A 67 -0.38 -2.00 -27.34
N GLN A 68 -0.16 -1.16 -28.35
CA GLN A 68 0.05 0.29 -28.13
C GLN A 68 -1.15 0.98 -27.47
N ASP A 69 -2.38 0.59 -27.81
CA ASP A 69 -3.57 1.19 -27.19
C ASP A 69 -3.71 0.82 -25.71
N VAL A 70 -3.13 -0.29 -25.27
CA VAL A 70 -3.16 -0.69 -23.85
C VAL A 70 -2.25 0.22 -23.04
N ILE A 71 -1.02 0.43 -23.50
CA ILE A 71 -0.09 1.35 -22.80
C ILE A 71 -0.57 2.79 -22.88
N GLN A 72 -1.04 3.24 -24.05
CA GLN A 72 -1.61 4.58 -24.19
C GLN A 72 -2.88 4.73 -23.33
N GLY A 73 -3.68 3.67 -23.24
CA GLY A 73 -4.82 3.58 -22.34
C GLY A 73 -4.43 3.69 -20.87
N MET A 74 -3.28 3.15 -20.44
CA MET A 74 -2.84 3.17 -19.04
C MET A 74 -2.09 4.45 -18.63
N ILE A 75 -1.15 4.91 -19.44
CA ILE A 75 -0.22 6.01 -19.10
C ILE A 75 -0.34 7.22 -20.03
N SER A 76 -1.36 7.26 -20.90
CA SER A 76 -1.61 8.35 -21.88
C SER A 76 -0.43 8.65 -22.82
N MET A 77 0.54 7.74 -22.91
CA MET A 77 1.75 7.88 -23.69
C MET A 77 2.03 6.60 -24.49
N LYS A 78 2.67 6.75 -25.65
CA LYS A 78 3.17 5.62 -26.44
C LYS A 78 4.38 4.98 -25.75
N SER A 79 4.60 3.70 -26.01
CA SER A 79 5.74 2.96 -25.44
C SER A 79 7.09 3.61 -25.75
N SER A 80 7.29 4.07 -26.98
CA SER A 80 8.52 4.77 -27.39
C SER A 80 8.76 6.06 -26.61
N THR A 81 7.72 6.86 -26.39
CA THR A 81 7.81 8.11 -25.62
C THR A 81 8.11 7.82 -24.15
N PHE A 82 7.49 6.78 -23.58
CA PHE A 82 7.77 6.34 -22.21
C PHE A 82 9.23 5.92 -22.04
N ILE A 83 9.75 5.10 -22.95
CA ILE A 83 11.15 4.63 -22.91
C ILE A 83 12.11 5.83 -23.02
N ALA A 84 11.85 6.78 -23.93
CA ALA A 84 12.65 7.98 -24.06
C ALA A 84 12.67 8.82 -22.77
N LEU A 85 11.50 9.01 -22.14
CA LEU A 85 11.40 9.72 -20.87
C LEU A 85 12.13 8.98 -19.74
N SER A 86 11.95 7.67 -19.62
CA SER A 86 12.62 6.88 -18.60
C SER A 86 14.15 6.92 -18.73
N ASN A 87 14.65 6.78 -19.96
CA ASN A 87 16.09 6.90 -20.25
C ASN A 87 16.63 8.30 -19.93
N LEU A 88 15.86 9.35 -20.23
CA LEU A 88 16.23 10.73 -19.89
C LEU A 88 16.35 10.91 -18.36
N LEU A 89 15.36 10.42 -17.60
CA LEU A 89 15.36 10.53 -16.14
C LEU A 89 16.47 9.69 -15.49
N GLY A 90 16.75 8.49 -16.03
CA GLY A 90 17.82 7.62 -15.56
C GLY A 90 19.21 8.15 -15.90
N SER A 91 19.44 8.62 -17.13
CA SER A 91 20.75 9.13 -17.59
C SER A 91 21.18 10.42 -16.89
N ARG A 92 20.22 11.23 -16.44
CA ARG A 92 20.46 12.43 -15.64
C ARG A 92 20.52 12.16 -14.14
N GLU A 93 20.49 10.90 -13.73
CA GLU A 93 20.47 10.45 -12.32
C GLU A 93 19.32 11.06 -11.48
N LEU A 94 18.26 11.54 -12.14
CA LEU A 94 17.11 12.15 -11.46
C LEU A 94 16.25 11.08 -10.80
N LEU A 95 16.17 9.90 -11.44
CA LEU A 95 15.61 8.69 -10.86
C LEU A 95 16.68 7.62 -10.85
N THR A 96 16.92 7.07 -9.65
CA THR A 96 17.87 5.99 -9.45
C THR A 96 17.12 4.68 -9.18
N PRO A 97 17.54 3.56 -9.80
CA PRO A 97 16.98 2.27 -9.47
C PRO A 97 17.29 1.92 -8.01
N THR A 98 16.42 1.11 -7.40
CA THR A 98 16.63 0.56 -6.06
C THR A 98 16.63 -0.96 -6.13
N ASN A 99 17.04 -1.62 -5.05
CA ASN A 99 17.08 -3.09 -4.96
C ASN A 99 15.75 -3.77 -5.30
N HIS A 100 14.62 -3.06 -5.14
CA HIS A 100 13.29 -3.63 -5.31
C HIS A 100 12.45 -2.93 -6.38
N MET A 101 12.98 -1.89 -7.05
CA MET A 101 12.21 -1.15 -8.05
C MET A 101 13.10 -0.40 -9.03
N ASN A 102 12.92 -0.69 -10.32
CA ASN A 102 13.68 -0.05 -11.41
C ASN A 102 13.07 1.30 -11.82
N VAL A 103 13.81 2.11 -12.59
CA VAL A 103 13.37 3.46 -12.99
C VAL A 103 12.06 3.42 -13.80
N ASN A 104 11.92 2.44 -14.70
CA ASN A 104 10.71 2.27 -15.50
C ASN A 104 9.48 2.11 -14.59
N GLU A 105 9.55 1.22 -13.62
CA GLU A 105 8.47 0.94 -12.67
C GLU A 105 8.12 2.14 -11.79
N GLN A 106 9.13 2.88 -11.31
CA GLN A 106 8.89 4.13 -10.56
C GLN A 106 8.09 5.14 -11.40
N LEU A 107 8.55 5.37 -12.64
CA LEU A 107 7.89 6.29 -13.56
C LEU A 107 6.49 5.81 -13.97
N PHE A 108 6.34 4.50 -14.19
CA PHE A 108 5.06 3.91 -14.60
C PHE A 108 4.01 4.05 -13.50
N ILE A 109 4.37 3.83 -12.23
CA ILE A 109 3.47 4.05 -11.08
C ILE A 109 2.94 5.49 -11.07
N PHE A 110 3.83 6.47 -11.26
CA PHE A 110 3.44 7.88 -11.30
C PHE A 110 2.46 8.16 -12.45
N LEU A 111 2.81 7.74 -13.67
CA LEU A 111 1.98 7.99 -14.85
C LEU A 111 0.63 7.27 -14.77
N ALA A 112 0.60 6.03 -14.28
CA ALA A 112 -0.66 5.28 -14.13
C ALA A 112 -1.62 6.00 -13.17
N ILE A 113 -1.12 6.59 -12.08
CA ILE A 113 -1.94 7.40 -11.15
C ILE A 113 -2.45 8.66 -11.85
N CYS A 114 -1.56 9.43 -12.51
CA CYS A 114 -1.91 10.69 -13.15
C CYS A 114 -2.86 10.53 -14.35
N SER A 115 -2.63 9.51 -15.19
CA SER A 115 -3.40 9.27 -16.41
C SER A 115 -4.79 8.72 -16.15
N GLN A 116 -4.92 7.78 -15.19
CA GLN A 116 -6.20 7.12 -14.91
C GLN A 116 -7.00 7.79 -13.80
N GLY A 117 -6.39 8.71 -13.03
CA GLY A 117 -6.94 9.10 -11.73
C GLY A 117 -7.04 7.91 -10.78
N ALA A 118 -6.15 6.92 -10.93
CA ALA A 118 -6.20 5.68 -10.16
C ALA A 118 -5.90 5.93 -8.68
N THR A 119 -6.62 5.24 -7.79
CA THR A 119 -6.33 5.30 -6.36
C THR A 119 -5.00 4.62 -6.03
N ASN A 120 -4.29 5.12 -5.02
CA ASN A 120 -3.06 4.48 -4.54
C ASN A 120 -3.27 3.00 -4.24
N ARG A 121 -4.42 2.63 -3.64
CA ARG A 121 -4.78 1.22 -3.38
C ARG A 121 -4.79 0.37 -4.65
N HIS A 122 -5.39 0.87 -5.73
CA HIS A 122 -5.47 0.14 -6.99
C HIS A 122 -4.09 -0.07 -7.62
N VAL A 123 -3.28 0.99 -7.67
CA VAL A 123 -1.92 0.93 -8.23
C VAL A 123 -1.01 0.06 -7.37
N SER A 124 -1.08 0.17 -6.04
CA SER A 124 -0.40 -0.74 -5.10
C SER A 124 -0.73 -2.20 -5.36
N TYR A 125 -2.00 -2.52 -5.60
CA TYR A 125 -2.41 -3.88 -5.95
C TYR A 125 -1.84 -4.31 -7.31
N LEU A 126 -1.93 -3.48 -8.35
CA LEU A 126 -1.42 -3.83 -9.69
C LEU A 126 0.09 -4.09 -9.73
N PHE A 127 0.87 -3.24 -9.04
CA PHE A 127 2.34 -3.31 -9.04
C PHE A 127 2.90 -4.13 -7.87
N GLN A 128 2.05 -4.76 -7.05
CA GLN A 128 2.46 -5.63 -5.95
C GLN A 128 3.30 -4.92 -4.88
N HIS A 129 2.97 -3.65 -4.61
CA HIS A 129 3.66 -2.82 -3.63
C HIS A 129 2.74 -2.35 -2.52
N SER A 130 3.29 -2.12 -1.33
CA SER A 130 2.54 -1.47 -0.26
C SER A 130 2.08 -0.07 -0.68
N GLN A 131 0.97 0.40 -0.07
CA GLN A 131 0.46 1.75 -0.30
C GLN A 131 1.46 2.83 0.11
N GLU A 132 2.29 2.56 1.12
CA GLU A 132 3.38 3.44 1.51
C GLU A 132 4.42 3.55 0.39
N THR A 133 4.85 2.41 -0.16
CA THR A 133 5.80 2.34 -1.28
C THR A 133 5.26 3.11 -2.48
N THR A 134 4.03 2.82 -2.92
CA THR A 134 3.40 3.51 -4.06
C THR A 134 3.34 5.02 -3.85
N SER A 135 2.91 5.47 -2.66
CA SER A 135 2.83 6.90 -2.35
C SER A 135 4.20 7.57 -2.35
N ARG A 136 5.21 6.93 -1.76
CA ARG A 136 6.59 7.44 -1.71
C ARG A 136 7.15 7.67 -3.11
N TRP A 137 6.97 6.70 -4.01
CA TRP A 137 7.49 6.78 -5.37
C TRP A 137 6.71 7.75 -6.24
N PHE A 138 5.38 7.81 -6.08
CA PHE A 138 4.57 8.86 -6.70
C PHE A 138 5.12 10.26 -6.37
N PHE A 139 5.32 10.58 -5.09
CA PHE A 139 5.82 11.89 -4.70
C PHE A 139 7.27 12.15 -5.12
N ARG A 140 8.11 11.12 -5.15
CA ARG A 140 9.50 11.26 -5.62
C ARG A 140 9.55 11.61 -7.11
N VAL A 141 8.80 10.89 -7.94
CA VAL A 141 8.72 11.16 -9.38
C VAL A 141 8.07 12.52 -9.64
N LEU A 142 7.01 12.88 -8.91
CA LEU A 142 6.39 14.20 -9.00
C LEU A 142 7.41 15.32 -8.76
N LYS A 143 8.23 15.23 -7.70
CA LYS A 143 9.28 16.23 -7.41
C LYS A 143 10.29 16.35 -8.55
N VAL A 144 10.72 15.23 -9.11
CA VAL A 144 11.67 15.20 -10.24
C VAL A 144 11.06 15.89 -11.46
N ILE A 145 9.82 15.55 -11.83
CA ILE A 145 9.14 16.15 -12.98
C ILE A 145 8.88 17.64 -12.76
N CYS A 146 8.47 18.04 -11.56
CA CYS A 146 8.30 19.46 -11.22
C CYS A 146 9.62 20.25 -11.29
N ALA A 147 10.77 19.63 -10.98
CA ALA A 147 12.06 20.28 -11.15
C ALA A 147 12.45 20.47 -12.63
N LEU A 148 11.98 19.57 -13.51
CA LEU A 148 12.21 19.66 -14.96
C LEU A 148 11.25 20.61 -15.67
N LYS A 149 10.22 21.13 -14.99
CA LYS A 149 9.20 21.97 -15.61
C LYS A 149 9.81 23.16 -16.36
N ASP A 150 10.83 23.80 -15.80
CA ASP A 150 11.38 25.04 -16.36
C ASP A 150 12.23 24.78 -17.62
N GLU A 151 12.72 23.54 -17.79
CA GLU A 151 13.47 23.14 -18.99
C GLU A 151 12.54 22.73 -20.14
N PHE A 152 11.45 22.01 -19.83
CA PHE A 152 10.58 21.39 -20.84
C PHE A 152 9.28 22.15 -21.09
N ILE A 153 8.76 22.86 -20.09
CA ILE A 153 7.51 23.62 -20.18
C ILE A 153 7.88 25.08 -20.36
N ARG A 154 7.97 25.51 -21.62
CA ARG A 154 8.08 26.93 -21.95
C ARG A 154 6.67 27.51 -22.07
N PRO A 155 6.32 28.54 -21.28
CA PRO A 155 5.06 29.23 -21.50
C PRO A 155 5.06 29.84 -22.91
N PRO A 156 3.90 29.86 -23.60
CA PRO A 156 3.77 30.61 -24.83
C PRO A 156 3.99 32.10 -24.56
N ASP A 157 4.46 32.83 -25.57
CA ASP A 157 4.53 34.29 -25.48
C ASP A 157 3.10 34.84 -25.39
N TYR A 158 2.76 35.42 -24.24
CA TYR A 158 1.45 36.02 -23.98
C TYR A 158 1.34 37.45 -24.52
N THR A 159 2.43 38.03 -25.03
CA THR A 159 2.41 39.38 -25.63
C THR A 159 2.01 39.35 -27.10
N THR A 160 2.15 38.19 -27.76
CA THR A 160 1.78 37.99 -29.16
C THR A 160 0.47 37.22 -29.24
N VAL A 161 -0.55 37.81 -29.88
CA VAL A 161 -1.80 37.12 -30.18
C VAL A 161 -1.51 35.96 -31.14
N GLN A 162 -1.97 34.75 -30.81
CA GLN A 162 -1.71 33.60 -31.67
C GLN A 162 -2.31 33.80 -33.08
N PRO A 163 -1.60 33.42 -34.16
CA PRO A 163 -2.08 33.60 -35.54
C PRO A 163 -3.49 33.04 -35.78
N LEU A 164 -3.83 31.92 -35.13
CA LEU A 164 -5.15 31.28 -35.22
C LEU A 164 -6.30 32.18 -34.72
N ILE A 165 -6.03 33.06 -33.75
CA ILE A 165 -7.01 34.00 -33.20
C ILE A 165 -7.20 35.17 -34.18
N ILE A 166 -6.12 35.62 -34.83
CA ILE A 166 -6.13 36.67 -35.85
C ILE A 166 -6.82 36.19 -37.13
N GLU A 167 -6.59 34.94 -37.54
CA GLU A 167 -7.22 34.36 -38.74
C GLU A 167 -8.74 34.13 -38.56
N HIS A 168 -9.18 33.94 -37.32
CA HIS A 168 -10.57 33.69 -36.97
C HIS A 168 -11.10 34.72 -35.96
N GLU A 169 -10.84 36.01 -36.24
CA GLU A 169 -11.19 37.12 -35.35
C GLU A 169 -12.64 37.08 -34.87
N GLY A 170 -13.62 36.84 -35.75
CA GLY A 170 -15.04 36.82 -35.38
C GLY A 170 -15.45 35.70 -34.42
N LYS A 171 -14.71 34.58 -34.37
CA LYS A 171 -15.03 33.43 -33.51
C LYS A 171 -14.30 33.49 -32.18
N TYR A 172 -13.04 33.91 -32.19
CA TYR A 172 -12.18 33.84 -31.00
C TYR A 172 -11.95 35.19 -30.32
N ARG A 173 -11.98 36.35 -31.01
CA ARG A 173 -11.74 37.66 -30.36
C ARG A 173 -12.59 37.93 -29.11
N PRO A 174 -13.88 37.57 -29.03
CA PRO A 174 -14.71 37.88 -27.85
C PRO A 174 -14.16 37.34 -26.52
N TRP A 175 -13.26 36.36 -26.56
CA TRP A 175 -12.64 35.73 -25.37
C TRP A 175 -11.27 36.32 -25.01
N PHE A 176 -10.68 37.14 -25.89
CA PHE A 176 -9.33 37.70 -25.74
C PHE A 176 -9.30 39.22 -25.67
N ASP A 177 -10.37 39.92 -26.07
CA ASP A 177 -10.54 41.35 -25.80
C ASP A 177 -11.01 41.53 -24.34
N VAL A 178 -10.07 41.84 -23.45
CA VAL A 178 -10.37 42.20 -22.05
C VAL A 178 -10.83 43.67 -22.01
N ARG A 179 -11.96 43.94 -21.36
CA ARG A 179 -12.48 45.30 -21.08
C ARG A 179 -11.63 46.04 -20.06
#